data_AF-A0A960RLQ1-F1
#
_entry.id   AF-A0A960RLQ1-F1
#
_cell.length_a   1.000
_cell.length_b   1.000
_cell.length_c   1.000
_cell.angle_alpha   90.00
_cell.angle_beta   90.00
_cell.angle_gamma   90.00
#
_symmetry.space_group_name_H-M   'P 1'
#
loop_
_entity.id
_entity.type
_entity.pdbx_description
1 polymer ?
#
loop_
_entity_poly.entity_id
_entity_poly.type
_entity_poly.pdbx_seq_one_letter_code
_entity_poly.pdbx_strand_id
1 'polypeptide(L)'
;MKSDKPVIAYLFTTFPKPTETFLQREVIAMLSRGVNLRLYSLWGGGGTFRGVPVRRFPKWKLLTLLWMIPYESWRRPEVLREVLHGLFTRKAPSWLNFWENMLGAGFACLYAGHFRKEPVTLIHAPWGGAPATAAWLLWRLDGHRFSAAAHAYDIYEHGGDWWLYEKLEHAAFIHTSTEMGRLSLIERGLNAERIHCIRRGLDHLPKMKPLRSVRDPLRLICVARLVEKKGLRHQLEVYAALLKAGVDFEVRIVGDGPLRAELEQRAGHLGIAGRIVFAGHLPHHDVWRQLEWADVLLHSGVIAASGDRDGLPNVIPEAMSIGVLVITSPVAATTEAIDDGVTGLVAAVDATDNWVTALERVQRDDVLAEKLRLNARHWVEGNFDAHRNAAKLHERFKEAMAG
;
A
#
# COMPACT_ATOMS: atom_id res chain seq x y z
N MET A 1 -36.57 13.11 8.39
CA MET A 1 -35.41 14.03 8.42
C MET A 1 -34.25 13.39 7.67
N LYS A 2 -33.92 13.86 6.47
CA LYS A 2 -32.63 13.50 5.85
C LYS A 2 -31.55 14.12 6.74
N SER A 3 -30.58 13.32 7.16
CA SER A 3 -29.45 13.80 7.95
C SER A 3 -28.69 14.86 7.16
N ASP A 4 -28.57 16.08 7.70
CA ASP A 4 -27.75 17.18 7.17
C ASP A 4 -26.24 16.90 7.23
N LYS A 5 -25.83 15.70 7.61
CA LYS A 5 -24.41 15.34 7.68
C LYS A 5 -23.85 15.15 6.28
N PRO A 6 -22.69 15.77 5.96
CA PRO A 6 -22.04 15.60 4.66
C PRO A 6 -21.74 14.12 4.43
N VAL A 7 -21.98 13.67 3.20
CA VAL A 7 -21.81 12.27 2.82
C VAL A 7 -20.57 12.13 1.96
N ILE A 8 -19.68 11.20 2.32
CA ILE A 8 -18.49 10.86 1.52
C ILE A 8 -18.71 9.50 0.86
N ALA A 9 -18.65 9.47 -0.48
CA ALA A 9 -18.70 8.22 -1.24
C ALA A 9 -17.29 7.67 -1.41
N TYR A 10 -17.01 6.50 -0.82
CA TYR A 10 -15.77 5.77 -1.06
C TYR A 10 -15.95 4.81 -2.24
N LEU A 11 -15.09 4.91 -3.24
CA LEU A 11 -15.09 4.03 -4.41
C LEU A 11 -13.94 3.02 -4.30
N PHE A 12 -14.22 1.72 -4.30
CA PHE A 12 -13.19 0.69 -4.28
C PHE A 12 -13.26 -0.21 -5.52
N THR A 13 -12.13 -0.72 -5.99
CA THR A 13 -12.16 -1.82 -6.97
C THR A 13 -12.81 -3.06 -6.36
N THR A 14 -12.39 -3.46 -5.16
CA THR A 14 -12.98 -4.57 -4.39
C THR A 14 -12.97 -4.23 -2.91
N PHE A 15 -14.14 -4.27 -2.25
CA PHE A 15 -14.25 -4.02 -0.82
C PHE A 15 -15.42 -4.80 -0.20
N PRO A 16 -15.27 -5.38 1.00
CA PRO A 16 -13.99 -5.54 1.73
C PRO A 16 -13.08 -6.55 1.03
N LYS A 17 -11.76 -6.34 1.09
CA LYS A 17 -10.75 -7.26 0.55
C LYS A 17 -9.78 -7.67 1.67
N PRO A 18 -9.65 -8.98 1.99
CA PRO A 18 -8.82 -9.45 3.11
C PRO A 18 -7.36 -9.02 3.03
N THR A 19 -6.81 -8.88 1.83
CA THR A 19 -5.41 -8.48 1.61
C THR A 19 -5.18 -6.97 1.71
N GLU A 20 -6.25 -6.15 1.78
CA GLU A 20 -6.18 -4.69 1.89
C GLU A 20 -6.71 -4.24 3.27
N THR A 21 -6.18 -4.84 4.34
CA THR A 21 -6.58 -4.54 5.72
C THR A 21 -6.40 -3.07 6.10
N PHE A 22 -5.45 -2.36 5.49
CA PHE A 22 -5.21 -0.95 5.77
C PHE A 22 -6.38 -0.05 5.35
N LEU A 23 -7.04 -0.31 4.22
CA LEU A 23 -8.26 0.42 3.82
C LEU A 23 -9.43 0.10 4.73
N GLN A 24 -9.52 -1.14 5.21
CA GLN A 24 -10.53 -1.51 6.19
C GLN A 24 -10.33 -0.76 7.52
N ARG A 25 -9.07 -0.65 7.99
CA ARG A 25 -8.71 0.15 9.18
C ARG A 25 -9.05 1.63 8.98
N GLU A 26 -8.78 2.18 7.81
CA GLU A 26 -9.15 3.57 7.50
C GLU A 26 -10.67 3.77 7.57
N VAL A 27 -11.45 2.91 6.92
CA VAL A 27 -12.93 2.97 6.98
C VAL A 27 -13.43 2.83 8.43
N ILE A 28 -12.86 1.90 9.21
CA ILE A 28 -13.19 1.76 10.64
C ILE A 28 -12.91 3.06 11.40
N ALA A 29 -11.74 3.66 11.19
CA ALA A 29 -11.34 4.91 11.85
C ALA A 29 -12.19 6.12 11.42
N MET A 30 -12.69 6.14 10.18
CA MET A 30 -13.63 7.16 9.71
C MET A 30 -15.01 6.99 10.34
N LEU A 31 -15.51 5.75 10.42
CA LEU A 31 -16.79 5.46 11.05
C LEU A 31 -16.78 5.77 12.55
N SER A 32 -15.68 5.46 13.26
CA SER A 32 -15.55 5.81 14.68
C SER A 32 -15.50 7.32 14.93
N ARG A 33 -15.10 8.10 13.93
CA ARG A 33 -15.15 9.58 13.94
C ARG A 33 -16.52 10.14 13.53
N GLY A 34 -17.52 9.28 13.30
CA GLY A 34 -18.88 9.69 12.95
C GLY A 34 -19.05 10.21 11.52
N VAL A 35 -18.09 9.92 10.64
CA VAL A 35 -18.16 10.31 9.21
C VAL A 35 -19.23 9.48 8.52
N ASN A 36 -20.11 10.15 7.76
CA ASN A 36 -21.19 9.49 7.04
C ASN A 36 -20.68 8.95 5.69
N LEU A 37 -20.41 7.65 5.64
CA LEU A 37 -19.83 6.99 4.47
C LEU A 37 -20.88 6.26 3.62
N ARG A 38 -20.73 6.36 2.30
CA ARG A 38 -21.34 5.43 1.33
C ARG A 38 -20.25 4.63 0.64
N LEU A 39 -20.24 3.31 0.84
CA LEU A 39 -19.21 2.43 0.31
C LEU A 39 -19.67 1.84 -1.02
N TYR A 40 -18.86 1.97 -2.07
CA TYR A 40 -19.10 1.38 -3.38
C TYR A 40 -17.99 0.41 -3.75
N SER A 41 -18.33 -0.70 -4.40
CA SER A 41 -17.34 -1.63 -4.92
C SER A 41 -17.59 -1.99 -6.37
N LEU A 42 -16.60 -1.69 -7.23
CA LEU A 42 -16.72 -1.73 -8.68
C LEU A 42 -16.61 -3.15 -9.27
N TRP A 43 -15.93 -4.08 -8.60
CA TRP A 43 -15.67 -5.43 -9.13
C TRP A 43 -16.14 -6.55 -8.20
N GLY A 44 -15.52 -6.65 -7.02
CA GLY A 44 -15.68 -7.75 -6.06
C GLY A 44 -16.18 -7.29 -4.70
N GLY A 45 -16.26 -8.20 -3.73
CA GLY A 45 -16.73 -7.88 -2.38
C GLY A 45 -18.24 -7.67 -2.29
N GLY A 46 -18.68 -6.79 -1.38
CA GLY A 46 -20.09 -6.52 -1.09
C GLY A 46 -20.50 -6.84 0.36
N GLY A 47 -21.80 -7.01 0.58
CA GLY A 47 -22.38 -7.27 1.90
C GLY A 47 -22.43 -6.01 2.76
N THR A 48 -22.20 -6.16 4.06
CA THR A 48 -22.16 -5.06 5.03
C THR A 48 -20.80 -5.03 5.72
N PHE A 49 -20.22 -3.86 5.87
CA PHE A 49 -18.97 -3.66 6.62
C PHE A 49 -19.23 -2.72 7.80
N ARG A 50 -19.08 -3.24 9.03
CA ARG A 50 -19.34 -2.49 10.27
C ARG A 50 -20.72 -1.78 10.28
N GLY A 51 -21.75 -2.47 9.80
CA GLY A 51 -23.12 -1.94 9.72
C GLY A 51 -23.39 -1.04 8.51
N VAL A 52 -22.38 -0.70 7.70
CA VAL A 52 -22.55 0.10 6.48
C VAL A 52 -22.71 -0.84 5.27
N PRO A 53 -23.78 -0.68 4.46
CA PRO A 53 -23.95 -1.48 3.25
C PRO A 53 -22.91 -1.13 2.20
N VAL A 54 -22.29 -2.15 1.61
CA VAL A 54 -21.37 -2.00 0.49
C VAL A 54 -22.14 -2.16 -0.81
N ARG A 55 -22.31 -1.05 -1.54
CA ARG A 55 -23.02 -0.99 -2.82
C ARG A 55 -22.15 -1.60 -3.92
N ARG A 56 -22.35 -2.89 -4.18
CA ARG A 56 -21.65 -3.61 -5.25
C ARG A 56 -22.18 -3.20 -6.63
N PHE A 57 -21.26 -2.97 -7.55
CA PHE A 57 -21.56 -2.74 -8.95
C PHE A 57 -22.04 -4.03 -9.63
N PRO A 58 -23.28 -4.08 -10.14
CA PRO A 58 -23.78 -5.25 -10.84
C PRO A 58 -23.20 -5.32 -12.26
N LYS A 59 -22.31 -6.30 -12.50
CA LYS A 59 -21.59 -6.45 -13.77
C LYS A 59 -22.49 -6.57 -15.00
N TRP A 60 -23.69 -7.14 -14.87
CA TRP A 60 -24.66 -7.23 -15.97
C TRP A 60 -25.12 -5.86 -16.49
N LYS A 61 -25.03 -4.80 -15.67
CA LYS A 61 -25.30 -3.43 -16.14
C LYS A 61 -24.27 -2.92 -17.14
N LEU A 62 -23.09 -3.54 -17.26
CA LEU A 62 -22.13 -3.21 -18.33
C LEU A 62 -22.74 -3.39 -19.73
N LEU A 63 -23.72 -4.29 -19.90
CA LEU A 63 -24.43 -4.45 -21.17
C LEU A 63 -25.24 -3.19 -21.54
N THR A 64 -25.64 -2.39 -20.56
CA THR A 64 -26.37 -1.14 -20.79
C THR A 64 -25.47 0.01 -21.25
N LEU A 65 -24.14 -0.17 -21.26
CA LEU A 65 -23.19 0.81 -21.78
C LEU A 65 -23.44 1.14 -23.26
N LEU A 66 -23.96 0.19 -24.05
CA LEU A 66 -24.33 0.43 -25.45
C LEU A 66 -25.32 1.60 -25.62
N TRP A 67 -26.18 1.83 -24.62
CA TRP A 67 -27.16 2.92 -24.61
C TRP A 67 -26.66 4.13 -23.83
N MET A 68 -25.95 3.87 -22.73
CA MET A 68 -25.49 4.93 -21.83
C MET A 68 -24.32 5.72 -22.38
N ILE A 69 -23.40 5.09 -23.14
CA ILE A 69 -22.29 5.80 -23.77
C ILE A 69 -22.80 6.84 -24.78
N PRO A 70 -23.68 6.51 -25.76
CA PRO A 70 -24.26 7.52 -26.63
C PRO A 70 -24.99 8.63 -25.87
N TYR A 71 -25.77 8.28 -24.85
CA TYR A 71 -26.52 9.25 -24.05
C TYR A 71 -25.61 10.26 -23.33
N GLU A 72 -24.62 9.78 -22.57
CA GLU A 72 -23.70 10.66 -21.86
C GLU A 72 -22.75 11.39 -22.83
N SER A 73 -22.40 10.79 -23.97
CA SER A 73 -21.59 11.43 -25.01
C SER A 73 -22.34 12.57 -25.71
N TRP A 74 -23.66 12.45 -25.89
CA TRP A 74 -24.49 13.54 -26.41
C TRP A 74 -24.64 14.68 -25.39
N ARG A 75 -24.76 14.35 -24.09
CA ARG A 75 -24.84 15.35 -23.01
C ARG A 75 -23.54 16.10 -22.76
N ARG A 76 -22.40 15.41 -22.92
CA ARG A 76 -21.05 15.87 -22.55
C ARG A 76 -20.02 15.46 -23.61
N PRO A 77 -20.12 15.96 -24.85
CA PRO A 77 -19.24 15.57 -25.95
C PRO A 77 -17.75 15.85 -25.68
N GLU A 78 -17.45 16.86 -24.87
CA GLU A 78 -16.10 17.20 -24.42
C GLU A 78 -15.45 16.09 -23.58
N VAL A 79 -16.24 15.34 -22.81
CA VAL A 79 -15.76 14.22 -21.99
C VAL A 79 -15.43 13.03 -22.88
N LEU A 80 -16.29 12.73 -23.86
CA LEU A 80 -15.97 11.70 -24.87
C LEU A 80 -14.69 12.05 -25.63
N ARG A 81 -14.54 13.31 -26.06
CA ARG A 81 -13.34 13.76 -26.79
C ARG A 81 -12.08 13.56 -25.97
N GLU A 82 -12.12 13.89 -24.68
CA GLU A 82 -10.98 13.71 -23.78
C GLU A 82 -10.66 12.22 -23.56
N VAL A 83 -11.65 11.38 -23.29
CA VAL A 83 -11.45 9.93 -23.13
C VAL A 83 -10.87 9.33 -24.41
N LEU A 84 -11.42 9.66 -25.58
CA LEU A 84 -10.89 9.20 -26.86
C LEU A 84 -9.47 9.71 -27.10
N HIS A 85 -9.20 11.00 -26.83
CA HIS A 85 -7.86 11.55 -26.92
C HIS A 85 -6.88 10.75 -26.07
N GLY A 86 -7.21 10.52 -24.80
CA GLY A 86 -6.39 9.70 -23.89
C GLY A 86 -6.19 8.27 -24.38
N LEU A 87 -7.21 7.63 -24.97
CA LEU A 87 -7.11 6.29 -25.55
C LEU A 87 -6.16 6.22 -26.75
N PHE A 88 -6.04 7.30 -27.53
CA PHE A 88 -5.18 7.35 -28.71
C PHE A 88 -3.79 7.94 -28.45
N THR A 89 -3.61 8.76 -27.42
CA THR A 89 -2.33 9.41 -27.10
C THR A 89 -1.55 8.75 -25.98
N ARG A 90 -2.20 7.91 -25.16
CA ARG A 90 -1.56 7.17 -24.07
C ARG A 90 -1.55 5.68 -24.38
N LYS A 91 -0.54 4.98 -23.87
CA LYS A 91 -0.43 3.53 -23.97
C LYS A 91 -0.56 2.92 -22.59
N ALA A 92 -1.53 2.03 -22.41
CA ALA A 92 -1.70 1.32 -21.15
C ALA A 92 -0.46 0.43 -20.89
N PRO A 93 0.11 0.44 -19.67
CA PRO A 93 1.29 -0.35 -19.34
C PRO A 93 1.04 -1.86 -19.41
N SER A 94 -0.21 -2.27 -19.18
CA SER A 94 -0.63 -3.66 -19.27
C SER A 94 -2.12 -3.77 -19.63
N TRP A 95 -2.52 -4.95 -20.10
CA TRP A 95 -3.92 -5.26 -20.35
C TRP A 95 -4.79 -5.14 -19.09
N LEU A 96 -4.23 -5.50 -17.93
CA LEU A 96 -4.91 -5.36 -16.65
C LEU A 96 -5.18 -3.89 -16.33
N ASN A 97 -4.17 -3.03 -16.43
CA ASN A 97 -4.32 -1.60 -16.14
C ASN A 97 -5.30 -0.90 -17.10
N PHE A 98 -5.31 -1.31 -18.38
CA PHE A 98 -6.31 -0.85 -19.34
C PHE A 98 -7.74 -1.16 -18.85
N TRP A 99 -8.02 -2.42 -18.51
CA TRP A 99 -9.36 -2.83 -18.09
C TRP A 99 -9.77 -2.32 -16.72
N GLU A 100 -8.83 -2.07 -15.81
CA GLU A 100 -9.12 -1.37 -14.57
C GLU A 100 -9.65 0.04 -14.84
N ASN A 101 -9.00 0.79 -15.72
CA ASN A 101 -9.49 2.13 -16.09
C ASN A 101 -10.83 2.06 -16.82
N MET A 102 -11.02 1.09 -17.73
CA MET A 102 -12.31 0.91 -18.42
C MET A 102 -13.44 0.52 -17.46
N LEU A 103 -13.15 -0.27 -16.42
CA LEU A 103 -14.11 -0.58 -15.38
C LEU A 103 -14.55 0.68 -14.62
N GLY A 104 -13.60 1.55 -14.27
CA GLY A 104 -13.89 2.84 -13.66
C GLY A 104 -14.73 3.74 -14.57
N ALA A 105 -14.40 3.79 -15.86
CA ALA A 105 -15.13 4.56 -16.84
C ALA A 105 -16.57 4.07 -17.04
N GLY A 106 -16.73 2.74 -17.17
CA GLY A 106 -18.05 2.11 -17.26
C GLY A 106 -18.88 2.34 -16.00
N PHE A 107 -18.28 2.26 -14.81
CA PHE A 107 -18.96 2.60 -13.56
C PHE A 107 -19.47 4.04 -13.58
N ALA A 108 -18.62 5.02 -13.91
CA ALA A 108 -19.00 6.43 -13.95
C ALA A 108 -20.16 6.68 -14.91
N CYS A 109 -20.08 6.18 -16.14
CA CYS A 109 -21.14 6.32 -17.15
C CYS A 109 -22.50 5.78 -16.66
N LEU A 110 -22.50 4.62 -15.99
CA LEU A 110 -23.72 3.98 -15.51
C LEU A 110 -24.27 4.59 -14.22
N TYR A 111 -23.39 5.09 -13.35
CA TYR A 111 -23.76 5.64 -12.05
C TYR A 111 -23.89 7.16 -12.03
N ALA A 112 -23.57 7.87 -13.12
CA ALA A 112 -23.75 9.32 -13.22
C ALA A 112 -25.20 9.71 -12.85
N GLY A 113 -26.20 9.04 -13.43
CA GLY A 113 -27.62 9.24 -13.08
C GLY A 113 -27.96 8.93 -11.62
N HIS A 114 -27.27 7.96 -11.01
CA HIS A 114 -27.43 7.64 -9.58
C HIS A 114 -26.88 8.76 -8.70
N PHE A 115 -25.67 9.25 -8.98
CA PHE A 115 -25.05 10.35 -8.23
C PHE A 115 -25.76 11.69 -8.43
N ARG A 116 -26.45 11.91 -9.57
CA ARG A 116 -27.38 13.04 -9.75
C ARG A 116 -28.61 12.95 -8.85
N LYS A 117 -29.20 11.75 -8.71
CA LYS A 117 -30.41 11.53 -7.89
C LYS A 117 -30.13 11.51 -6.39
N GLU A 118 -28.99 10.93 -6.00
CA GLU A 118 -28.52 10.83 -4.62
C GLU A 118 -27.14 11.47 -4.48
N PRO A 119 -27.04 12.82 -4.57
CA PRO A 119 -25.76 13.50 -4.50
C PRO A 119 -25.05 13.21 -3.17
N VAL A 120 -23.72 13.27 -3.26
CA VAL A 120 -22.79 13.17 -2.13
C VAL A 120 -21.97 14.45 -2.09
N THR A 121 -21.45 14.79 -0.91
CA THR A 121 -20.66 16.00 -0.71
C THR A 121 -19.27 15.85 -1.31
N LEU A 122 -18.69 14.64 -1.22
CA LEU A 122 -17.37 14.33 -1.78
C LEU A 122 -17.32 12.88 -2.24
N ILE A 123 -16.64 12.64 -3.37
CA ILE A 123 -16.23 11.31 -3.82
C ILE A 123 -14.76 11.09 -3.42
N HIS A 124 -14.44 9.94 -2.84
CA HIS A 124 -13.09 9.57 -2.48
C HIS A 124 -12.67 8.27 -3.16
N ALA A 125 -11.58 8.33 -3.90
CA ALA A 125 -10.94 7.20 -4.56
C ALA A 125 -9.61 6.83 -3.87
N PRO A 126 -9.57 5.83 -2.98
CA PRO A 126 -8.35 5.40 -2.27
C PRO A 126 -7.28 4.72 -3.15
N TRP A 127 -7.47 4.65 -4.47
CA TRP A 127 -6.52 4.07 -5.42
C TRP A 127 -6.45 4.88 -6.70
N GLY A 128 -5.30 4.84 -7.37
CA GLY A 128 -5.07 5.56 -8.62
C GLY A 128 -5.67 4.89 -9.86
N GLY A 129 -6.03 3.61 -9.79
CA GLY A 129 -6.67 2.86 -10.88
C GLY A 129 -8.17 3.14 -11.07
N ALA A 130 -8.97 2.08 -11.19
CA ALA A 130 -10.42 2.14 -11.49
C ALA A 130 -11.22 3.15 -10.63
N PRO A 131 -11.01 3.25 -9.30
CA PRO A 131 -11.74 4.22 -8.47
C PRO A 131 -11.47 5.68 -8.83
N ALA A 132 -10.22 6.03 -9.10
CA ALA A 132 -9.86 7.39 -9.50
C ALA A 132 -10.44 7.72 -10.89
N THR A 133 -10.44 6.76 -11.82
CA THR A 133 -11.09 6.95 -13.13
C THR A 133 -12.58 7.21 -12.99
N ALA A 134 -13.25 6.46 -12.10
CA ALA A 134 -14.67 6.67 -11.83
C ALA A 134 -14.93 8.05 -11.21
N ALA A 135 -14.14 8.45 -10.22
CA ALA A 135 -14.26 9.75 -9.57
C ALA A 135 -14.03 10.92 -10.54
N TRP A 136 -12.95 10.84 -11.33
CA TRP A 136 -12.60 11.82 -12.35
C TRP A 136 -13.70 11.97 -13.41
N LEU A 137 -14.25 10.87 -13.93
CA LEU A 137 -15.32 10.97 -14.93
C LEU A 137 -16.65 11.44 -14.34
N LEU A 138 -16.97 11.10 -13.08
CA LEU A 138 -18.15 11.67 -12.41
C LEU A 138 -18.01 13.18 -12.20
N TRP A 139 -16.80 13.67 -11.95
CA TRP A 139 -16.50 15.10 -11.95
C TRP A 139 -16.67 15.71 -13.34
N ARG A 140 -16.10 15.09 -14.38
CA ARG A 140 -16.22 15.59 -15.77
C ARG A 140 -17.66 15.62 -16.28
N LEU A 141 -18.48 14.63 -15.92
CA LEU A 141 -19.86 14.53 -16.40
C LEU A 141 -20.80 15.51 -15.68
N ASP A 142 -20.70 15.58 -14.35
CA ASP A 142 -21.72 16.21 -13.51
C ASP A 142 -21.16 17.19 -12.45
N GLY A 143 -19.85 17.45 -12.44
CA GLY A 143 -19.22 18.41 -11.52
C GLY A 143 -19.05 17.90 -10.08
N HIS A 144 -19.18 16.59 -9.83
CA HIS A 144 -18.99 16.03 -8.50
C HIS A 144 -17.58 16.30 -7.97
N ARG A 145 -17.47 16.93 -6.80
CA ARG A 145 -16.16 17.13 -6.15
C ARG A 145 -15.58 15.78 -5.74
N PHE A 146 -14.28 15.61 -5.96
CA PHE A 146 -13.61 14.36 -5.64
C PHE A 146 -12.20 14.54 -5.09
N SER A 147 -11.72 13.50 -4.42
CA SER A 147 -10.34 13.32 -3.97
C SER A 147 -9.87 11.94 -4.38
N ALA A 148 -8.57 11.76 -4.54
CA ALA A 148 -8.00 10.50 -4.98
C ALA A 148 -6.68 10.18 -4.26
N ALA A 149 -6.27 8.92 -4.33
CA ALA A 149 -4.98 8.47 -3.81
C ALA A 149 -4.15 7.85 -4.93
N ALA A 150 -2.83 7.85 -4.76
CA ALA A 150 -1.92 7.08 -5.59
C ALA A 150 -0.84 6.43 -4.72
N HIS A 151 -0.71 5.12 -4.85
CA HIS A 151 0.27 4.32 -4.12
C HIS A 151 1.34 3.77 -5.06
N ALA A 152 2.34 3.06 -4.53
CA ALA A 152 3.49 2.61 -5.30
C ALA A 152 3.13 1.84 -6.59
N TYR A 153 2.09 1.00 -6.54
CA TYR A 153 1.53 0.32 -7.71
C TYR A 153 1.10 1.30 -8.80
N ASP A 154 0.30 2.31 -8.43
CA ASP A 154 -0.25 3.30 -9.35
C ASP A 154 0.85 4.22 -9.94
N ILE A 155 1.96 4.40 -9.22
CA ILE A 155 3.00 5.38 -9.56
C ILE A 155 4.17 4.76 -10.33
N TYR A 156 4.58 3.53 -10.03
CA TYR A 156 5.88 3.01 -10.50
C TYR A 156 5.81 1.81 -11.44
N GLU A 157 4.88 0.87 -11.21
CA GLU A 157 4.85 -0.36 -11.99
C GLU A 157 4.58 -0.06 -13.46
N HIS A 158 5.50 -0.45 -14.33
CA HIS A 158 5.51 -0.19 -15.77
C HIS A 158 5.40 1.30 -16.15
N GLY A 159 5.90 2.20 -15.30
CA GLY A 159 5.79 3.65 -15.49
C GLY A 159 4.55 4.27 -14.83
N GLY A 160 3.78 3.47 -14.10
CA GLY A 160 2.56 3.89 -13.41
C GLY A 160 1.33 3.85 -14.31
N ASP A 161 0.19 4.22 -13.74
CA ASP A 161 -1.07 4.28 -14.46
C ASP A 161 -1.04 5.34 -15.57
N TRP A 162 -1.50 4.94 -16.76
CA TRP A 162 -1.46 5.74 -17.99
C TRP A 162 -2.35 7.00 -18.01
N TRP A 163 -3.32 7.13 -17.11
CA TRP A 163 -4.15 8.33 -16.91
C TRP A 163 -3.94 8.96 -15.54
N LEU A 164 -2.85 8.59 -14.85
CA LEU A 164 -2.63 9.02 -13.47
C LEU A 164 -2.67 10.55 -13.34
N TYR A 165 -2.03 11.27 -14.26
CA TYR A 165 -1.99 12.74 -14.21
C TYR A 165 -3.40 13.34 -14.37
N GLU A 166 -4.09 12.98 -15.45
CA GLU A 166 -5.40 13.50 -15.81
C GLU A 166 -6.44 13.25 -14.71
N LYS A 167 -6.36 12.08 -14.06
CA LYS A 167 -7.23 11.71 -12.94
C LYS A 167 -6.97 12.54 -11.68
N LEU A 168 -5.72 12.91 -11.43
CA LEU A 168 -5.31 13.53 -10.17
C LEU A 168 -5.27 15.06 -10.23
N GLU A 169 -5.01 15.65 -11.39
CA GLU A 169 -4.82 17.10 -11.57
C GLU A 169 -5.98 17.93 -10.98
N HIS A 170 -7.21 17.44 -11.17
CA HIS A 170 -8.43 18.12 -10.76
C HIS A 170 -8.99 17.64 -9.42
N ALA A 171 -8.31 16.72 -8.73
CA ALA A 171 -8.73 16.29 -7.41
C ALA A 171 -8.63 17.45 -6.42
N ALA A 172 -9.63 17.58 -5.53
CA ALA A 172 -9.63 18.58 -4.46
C ALA A 172 -8.41 18.42 -3.53
N PHE A 173 -8.00 17.17 -3.32
CA PHE A 173 -6.68 16.82 -2.83
C PHE A 173 -6.31 15.41 -3.29
N ILE A 174 -5.01 15.13 -3.27
CA ILE A 174 -4.39 13.85 -3.56
C ILE A 174 -3.72 13.38 -2.28
N HIS A 175 -3.83 12.10 -1.95
CA HIS A 175 -3.00 11.53 -0.89
C HIS A 175 -2.18 10.33 -1.35
N THR A 176 -1.06 10.12 -0.68
CA THR A 176 -0.19 8.97 -0.87
C THR A 176 0.36 8.53 0.48
N SER A 177 0.93 7.33 0.54
CA SER A 177 1.38 6.72 1.79
C SER A 177 2.85 6.98 2.13
N THR A 178 3.60 7.67 1.26
CA THR A 178 5.06 7.86 1.39
C THR A 178 5.49 9.20 0.81
N GLU A 179 6.54 9.82 1.37
CA GLU A 179 7.15 11.03 0.78
C GLU A 179 7.76 10.73 -0.60
N MET A 180 8.32 9.54 -0.80
CA MET A 180 8.76 9.09 -2.12
C MET A 180 7.63 9.16 -3.15
N GLY A 181 6.42 8.70 -2.79
CA GLY A 181 5.24 8.80 -3.65
C GLY A 181 4.84 10.24 -3.91
N ARG A 182 4.91 11.09 -2.89
CA ARG A 182 4.57 12.51 -2.99
C ARG A 182 5.51 13.24 -3.94
N LEU A 183 6.82 13.05 -3.79
CA LEU A 183 7.83 13.63 -4.67
C LEU A 183 7.64 13.16 -6.13
N SER A 184 7.40 11.87 -6.35
CA SER A 184 7.17 11.35 -7.70
C SER A 184 5.91 11.94 -8.37
N LEU A 185 4.85 12.22 -7.61
CA LEU A 185 3.66 12.90 -8.14
C LEU A 185 3.95 14.37 -8.48
N ILE A 186 4.78 15.06 -7.68
CA ILE A 186 5.23 16.43 -7.97
C ILE A 186 6.08 16.47 -9.23
N GLU A 187 7.03 15.53 -9.39
CA GLU A 187 7.86 15.39 -10.59
C GLU A 187 7.04 15.14 -11.86
N ARG A 188 5.86 14.51 -11.71
CA ARG A 188 4.88 14.34 -12.80
C ARG A 188 4.05 15.60 -13.10
N GLY A 189 4.32 16.72 -12.43
CA GLY A 189 3.68 18.02 -12.67
C GLY A 189 2.40 18.27 -11.86
N LEU A 190 2.07 17.43 -10.88
CA LEU A 190 0.92 17.67 -10.01
C LEU A 190 1.26 18.73 -8.94
N ASN A 191 0.28 19.56 -8.59
CA ASN A 191 0.49 20.64 -7.62
C ASN A 191 0.85 20.09 -6.22
N ALA A 192 2.05 20.44 -5.74
CA ALA A 192 2.59 20.02 -4.45
C ALA A 192 1.69 20.36 -3.25
N GLU A 193 0.93 21.45 -3.30
CA GLU A 193 0.03 21.88 -2.22
C GLU A 193 -1.19 20.97 -2.08
N ARG A 194 -1.58 20.28 -3.17
CA ARG A 194 -2.70 19.33 -3.18
C ARG A 194 -2.28 17.91 -2.78
N ILE A 195 -0.98 17.61 -2.68
CA ILE A 195 -0.48 16.26 -2.44
C ILE A 195 -0.05 16.12 -0.98
N HIS A 196 -0.73 15.23 -0.26
CA HIS A 196 -0.49 14.98 1.15
C HIS A 196 0.03 13.56 1.39
N CYS A 197 1.14 13.44 2.13
CA CYS A 197 1.59 12.15 2.63
C CYS A 197 0.79 11.78 3.89
N ILE A 198 -0.13 10.82 3.73
CA ILE A 198 -0.93 10.25 4.79
C ILE A 198 -0.60 8.76 4.85
N ARG A 199 0.25 8.41 5.82
CA ARG A 199 0.73 7.05 6.01
C ARG A 199 -0.41 6.11 6.41
N ARG A 200 -0.20 4.83 6.15
CA ARG A 200 -1.05 3.76 6.70
C ARG A 200 -0.80 3.63 8.21
N GLY A 201 -1.54 2.77 8.89
CA GLY A 201 -1.28 2.53 10.30
C GLY A 201 -1.87 1.26 10.88
N LEU A 202 -1.45 0.98 12.10
CA LEU A 202 -2.03 -0.01 12.99
C LEU A 202 -3.20 0.61 13.76
N ASP A 203 -4.24 -0.20 13.95
CA ASP A 203 -5.40 0.15 14.77
C ASP A 203 -5.02 0.18 16.27
N HIS A 204 -4.19 -0.75 16.69
CA HIS A 204 -3.60 -0.81 18.02
C HIS A 204 -2.12 -1.11 17.92
N LEU A 205 -1.32 -0.42 18.73
CA LEU A 205 0.10 -0.70 18.85
C LEU A 205 0.31 -1.82 19.87
N PRO A 206 0.97 -2.93 19.51
CA PRO A 206 1.24 -4.02 20.44
C PRO A 206 2.19 -3.56 21.55
N LYS A 207 2.22 -4.31 22.66
CA LYS A 207 3.28 -4.16 23.66
C LYS A 207 4.60 -4.60 23.04
N MET A 208 5.67 -3.83 23.27
CA MET A 208 7.00 -4.26 22.83
C MET A 208 7.40 -5.55 23.52
N LYS A 209 7.98 -6.48 22.77
CA LYS A 209 8.63 -7.66 23.33
C LYS A 209 9.90 -7.24 24.09
N PRO A 210 10.32 -8.01 25.11
CA PRO A 210 11.65 -7.82 25.68
C PRO A 210 12.73 -8.14 24.65
N LEU A 211 13.86 -7.44 24.74
CA LEU A 211 15.05 -7.83 24.00
C LEU A 211 15.54 -9.17 24.53
N ARG A 212 15.86 -10.11 23.63
CA ARG A 212 16.38 -11.42 24.01
C ARG A 212 17.83 -11.26 24.48
N SER A 213 18.12 -11.72 25.70
CA SER A 213 19.44 -11.58 26.34
C SER A 213 20.57 -12.34 25.62
N VAL A 214 20.24 -13.45 24.94
CA VAL A 214 21.21 -14.21 24.14
C VAL A 214 20.61 -14.46 22.76
N ARG A 215 21.26 -13.90 21.74
CA ARG A 215 20.84 -14.01 20.34
C ARG A 215 21.65 -15.05 19.55
N ASP A 216 21.72 -16.25 20.11
CA ASP A 216 22.46 -17.39 19.56
C ASP A 216 21.60 -18.67 19.70
N PRO A 217 21.07 -19.27 18.60
CA PRO A 217 21.15 -18.77 17.22
C PRO A 217 20.40 -17.45 17.05
N LEU A 218 20.85 -16.57 16.15
CA LEU A 218 20.15 -15.35 15.77
C LEU A 218 18.86 -15.68 14.99
N ARG A 219 17.71 -15.15 15.41
CA ARG A 219 16.40 -15.46 14.78
C ARG A 219 16.02 -14.39 13.77
N LEU A 220 16.07 -14.77 12.51
CA LEU A 220 15.81 -13.90 11.36
C LEU A 220 14.42 -14.17 10.79
N ILE A 221 13.70 -13.11 10.43
CA ILE A 221 12.43 -13.23 9.73
C ILE A 221 12.42 -12.40 8.45
N CYS A 222 11.74 -12.92 7.44
CA CYS A 222 11.31 -12.18 6.26
C CYS A 222 9.81 -12.41 6.10
N VAL A 223 9.02 -11.34 6.02
CA VAL A 223 7.58 -11.44 5.73
C VAL A 223 7.31 -10.70 4.43
N ALA A 224 7.05 -11.46 3.37
CA ALA A 224 6.90 -10.90 2.03
C ALA A 224 6.17 -11.84 1.08
N ARG A 225 5.52 -11.27 0.06
CA ARG A 225 5.15 -12.04 -1.13
C ARG A 225 6.43 -12.48 -1.85
N LEU A 226 6.54 -13.73 -2.29
CA LEU A 226 7.75 -14.24 -2.95
C LEU A 226 7.77 -13.82 -4.43
N VAL A 227 8.06 -12.54 -4.67
CA VAL A 227 8.15 -11.87 -5.99
C VAL A 227 9.44 -11.06 -6.09
N GLU A 228 9.82 -10.71 -7.32
CA GLU A 228 11.12 -10.11 -7.66
C GLU A 228 11.47 -8.88 -6.80
N LYS A 229 10.56 -7.90 -6.69
CA LYS A 229 10.81 -6.65 -5.95
C LYS A 229 11.13 -6.82 -4.46
N LYS A 230 10.88 -7.99 -3.89
CA LYS A 230 11.20 -8.28 -2.48
C LYS A 230 12.66 -8.70 -2.29
N GLY A 231 13.36 -9.00 -3.38
CA GLY A 231 14.81 -9.24 -3.41
C GLY A 231 15.29 -10.43 -2.60
N LEU A 232 14.45 -11.44 -2.36
CA LEU A 232 14.82 -12.62 -1.56
C LEU A 232 16.01 -13.40 -2.15
N ARG A 233 16.27 -13.27 -3.46
CA ARG A 233 17.48 -13.82 -4.09
C ARG A 233 18.76 -13.27 -3.44
N HIS A 234 18.81 -11.97 -3.17
CA HIS A 234 19.93 -11.33 -2.45
C HIS A 234 19.95 -11.77 -0.99
N GLN A 235 18.76 -11.90 -0.38
CA GLN A 235 18.64 -12.32 1.01
C GLN A 235 19.23 -13.71 1.27
N LEU A 236 19.07 -14.64 0.33
CA LEU A 236 19.68 -15.97 0.43
C LEU A 236 21.23 -15.90 0.39
N GLU A 237 21.81 -14.99 -0.40
CA GLU A 237 23.26 -14.77 -0.41
C GLU A 237 23.76 -14.22 0.93
N VAL A 238 22.99 -13.33 1.57
CA VAL A 238 23.29 -12.83 2.93
C VAL A 238 23.31 -13.98 3.94
N TYR A 239 22.34 -14.90 3.88
CA TYR A 239 22.32 -16.07 4.76
C TYR A 239 23.50 -17.02 4.51
N ALA A 240 23.88 -17.24 3.25
CA ALA A 240 25.07 -18.03 2.91
C ALA A 240 26.35 -17.38 3.45
N ALA A 241 26.47 -16.06 3.33
CA ALA A 241 27.60 -15.31 3.86
C ALA A 241 27.66 -15.34 5.40
N LEU A 242 26.52 -15.25 6.09
CA LEU A 242 26.43 -15.44 7.54
C LEU A 242 26.93 -16.82 7.98
N LEU A 243 26.50 -17.88 7.26
CA LEU A 243 26.94 -19.25 7.55
C LEU A 243 28.45 -19.38 7.39
N LYS A 244 29.01 -18.80 6.32
CA LYS A 244 30.45 -18.78 6.05
C LYS A 244 31.22 -17.99 7.12
N ALA A 245 30.63 -16.95 7.68
CA ALA A 245 31.20 -16.16 8.78
C ALA A 245 31.11 -16.87 10.15
N GLY A 246 30.51 -18.05 10.23
CA GLY A 246 30.40 -18.82 11.47
C GLY A 246 29.34 -18.28 12.44
N VAL A 247 28.41 -17.45 11.97
CA VAL A 247 27.29 -16.96 12.78
C VAL A 247 26.19 -18.03 12.80
N ASP A 248 25.76 -18.46 13.98
CA ASP A 248 24.63 -19.38 14.10
C ASP A 248 23.30 -18.61 13.99
N PHE A 249 22.39 -19.10 13.14
CA PHE A 249 21.12 -18.44 12.87
C PHE A 249 20.01 -19.41 12.46
N GLU A 250 18.77 -18.95 12.58
CA GLU A 250 17.57 -19.59 12.05
C GLU A 250 16.73 -18.56 11.30
N VAL A 251 16.13 -18.96 10.18
CA VAL A 251 15.34 -18.07 9.33
C VAL A 251 13.90 -18.60 9.21
N ARG A 252 12.93 -17.69 9.35
CA ARG A 252 11.55 -17.93 8.91
C ARG A 252 11.18 -16.99 7.76
N ILE A 253 10.81 -17.57 6.63
CA ILE A 253 10.26 -16.83 5.48
C ILE A 253 8.76 -17.05 5.48
N VAL A 254 8.01 -15.99 5.76
CA VAL A 254 6.55 -15.97 5.84
C VAL A 254 5.97 -15.29 4.61
N GLY A 255 5.09 -16.00 3.92
CA GLY A 255 4.47 -15.57 2.68
C GLY A 255 4.66 -16.60 1.57
N ASP A 256 4.03 -16.33 0.43
CA ASP A 256 4.06 -17.21 -0.73
C ASP A 256 4.15 -16.38 -2.02
N GLY A 257 4.44 -17.03 -3.14
CA GLY A 257 4.54 -16.39 -4.44
C GLY A 257 5.23 -17.25 -5.49
N PRO A 258 5.24 -16.77 -6.74
CA PRO A 258 5.76 -17.53 -7.87
C PRO A 258 7.24 -17.91 -7.74
N LEU A 259 8.02 -17.19 -6.93
CA LEU A 259 9.44 -17.48 -6.74
C LEU A 259 9.74 -18.56 -5.70
N ARG A 260 8.72 -19.14 -5.04
CA ARG A 260 8.93 -20.08 -3.93
C ARG A 260 9.86 -21.25 -4.30
N ALA A 261 9.52 -21.99 -5.35
CA ALA A 261 10.28 -23.17 -5.77
C ALA A 261 11.73 -22.83 -6.14
N GLU A 262 11.93 -21.69 -6.82
CA GLU A 262 13.27 -21.20 -7.16
C GLU A 262 14.10 -20.87 -5.91
N LEU A 263 13.48 -20.19 -4.93
CA LEU A 263 14.14 -19.82 -3.67
C LEU A 263 14.51 -21.03 -2.81
N GLU A 264 13.63 -22.04 -2.73
CA GLU A 264 13.91 -23.29 -2.03
C GLU A 264 15.07 -24.05 -2.69
N GLN A 265 15.09 -24.14 -4.03
CA GLN A 265 16.19 -24.76 -4.77
C GLN A 265 17.52 -24.01 -4.55
N ARG A 266 17.50 -22.67 -4.61
CA ARG A 266 18.70 -21.84 -4.38
C ARG A 266 19.21 -22.00 -2.95
N ALA A 267 18.34 -22.06 -1.95
CA ALA A 267 18.73 -22.34 -0.56
C ALA A 267 19.43 -23.70 -0.42
N GLY A 268 19.00 -24.71 -1.19
CA GLY A 268 19.68 -26.01 -1.30
C GLY A 268 21.09 -25.90 -1.89
N HIS A 269 21.24 -25.22 -3.03
CA HIS A 269 22.54 -25.01 -3.68
C HIS A 269 23.52 -24.22 -2.81
N LEU A 270 23.02 -23.27 -2.02
CA LEU A 270 23.82 -22.46 -1.09
C LEU A 270 24.15 -23.18 0.23
N GLY A 271 23.65 -24.40 0.44
CA GLY A 271 23.90 -25.17 1.68
C GLY A 271 23.20 -24.63 2.93
N ILE A 272 22.21 -23.74 2.77
CA ILE A 272 21.51 -23.07 3.87
C ILE A 272 20.10 -23.59 4.10
N ALA A 273 19.62 -24.56 3.31
CA ALA A 273 18.25 -25.07 3.40
C ALA A 273 17.86 -25.53 4.81
N GLY A 274 18.76 -26.19 5.55
CA GLY A 274 18.50 -26.64 6.93
C GLY A 274 18.30 -25.51 7.96
N ARG A 275 18.59 -24.26 7.59
CA ARG A 275 18.46 -23.07 8.44
C ARG A 275 17.17 -22.29 8.16
N ILE A 276 16.44 -22.63 7.08
CA ILE A 276 15.33 -21.82 6.58
C ILE A 276 14.02 -22.60 6.61
N VAL A 277 13.01 -22.01 7.24
CA VAL A 277 11.63 -22.49 7.20
C VAL A 277 10.80 -21.59 6.29
N PHE A 278 10.31 -22.14 5.18
CA PHE A 278 9.32 -21.50 4.31
C PHE A 278 7.90 -21.76 4.83
N ALA A 279 7.38 -20.84 5.65
CA ALA A 279 6.11 -21.00 6.36
C ALA A 279 4.87 -20.86 5.47
N GLY A 280 5.03 -20.38 4.22
CA GLY A 280 3.91 -20.12 3.32
C GLY A 280 3.05 -18.93 3.77
N HIS A 281 1.88 -18.78 3.15
CA HIS A 281 0.92 -17.75 3.54
C HIS A 281 0.31 -18.04 4.92
N LEU A 282 0.41 -17.08 5.85
CA LEU A 282 -0.17 -17.17 7.18
C LEU A 282 -1.27 -16.12 7.40
N PRO A 283 -2.32 -16.45 8.18
CA PRO A 283 -3.24 -15.46 8.72
C PRO A 283 -2.51 -14.35 9.48
N HIS A 284 -3.07 -13.14 9.49
CA HIS A 284 -2.44 -11.98 10.12
C HIS A 284 -2.04 -12.19 11.58
N HIS A 285 -2.88 -12.86 12.39
CA HIS A 285 -2.56 -13.14 13.80
C HIS A 285 -1.35 -14.09 13.95
N ASP A 286 -1.17 -15.03 13.02
CA ASP A 286 -0.03 -15.92 13.01
C ASP A 286 1.25 -15.21 12.60
N VAL A 287 1.16 -14.22 11.70
CA VAL A 287 2.30 -13.35 11.34
C VAL A 287 2.84 -12.63 12.58
N TRP A 288 1.97 -12.13 13.47
CA TRP A 288 2.41 -11.51 14.73
C TRP A 288 3.18 -12.49 15.62
N ARG A 289 2.75 -13.76 15.72
CA ARG A 289 3.53 -14.78 16.45
C ARG A 289 4.90 -15.04 15.82
N GLN A 290 5.02 -14.94 14.51
CA GLN A 290 6.32 -15.05 13.84
C GLN A 290 7.21 -13.84 14.13
N LEU A 291 6.65 -12.63 14.14
CA LEU A 291 7.38 -11.42 14.54
C LEU A 291 7.82 -11.48 16.00
N GLU A 292 6.97 -11.95 16.92
CA GLU A 292 7.31 -12.14 18.34
C GLU A 292 8.50 -13.07 18.53
N TRP A 293 8.59 -14.13 17.72
CA TRP A 293 9.72 -15.07 17.75
C TRP A 293 11.04 -14.45 17.28
N ALA A 294 11.01 -13.56 16.29
CA ALA A 294 12.19 -13.05 15.61
C ALA A 294 12.97 -11.99 16.41
N ASP A 295 14.29 -11.92 16.23
CA ASP A 295 15.10 -10.79 16.70
C ASP A 295 15.21 -9.70 15.64
N VAL A 296 15.37 -10.10 14.38
CA VAL A 296 15.61 -9.19 13.24
C VAL A 296 14.67 -9.53 12.09
N LEU A 297 13.92 -8.53 11.62
CA LEU A 297 13.28 -8.52 10.31
C LEU A 297 14.30 -8.05 9.27
N LEU A 298 14.55 -8.88 8.26
CA LEU A 298 15.36 -8.48 7.10
C LEU A 298 14.44 -8.19 5.91
N HIS A 299 14.64 -7.03 5.30
CA HIS A 299 13.90 -6.62 4.11
C HIS A 299 14.86 -6.15 3.01
N SER A 300 15.15 -7.01 2.04
CA SER A 300 16.11 -6.73 0.96
C SER A 300 15.42 -6.30 -0.33
N GLY A 301 14.42 -5.41 -0.24
CA GLY A 301 13.64 -4.95 -1.40
C GLY A 301 14.52 -4.38 -2.52
N VAL A 302 14.06 -4.53 -3.77
CA VAL A 302 14.71 -4.04 -4.99
C VAL A 302 13.69 -3.39 -5.91
N ILE A 303 14.15 -2.60 -6.87
CA ILE A 303 13.32 -2.15 -7.99
C ILE A 303 13.31 -3.29 -9.01
N ALA A 304 12.15 -3.87 -9.28
CA ALA A 304 11.99 -4.93 -10.27
C ALA A 304 12.21 -4.39 -11.69
N ALA A 305 12.43 -5.28 -12.65
CA ALA A 305 12.58 -4.91 -14.06
C ALA A 305 11.39 -4.12 -14.63
N SER A 306 10.18 -4.33 -14.09
CA SER A 306 8.98 -3.55 -14.43
C SER A 306 8.99 -2.12 -13.87
N GLY A 307 9.96 -1.74 -13.04
CA GLY A 307 9.96 -0.51 -12.26
C GLY A 307 9.17 -0.61 -10.95
N ASP A 308 8.45 -1.71 -10.73
CA ASP A 308 7.70 -1.98 -9.50
C ASP A 308 8.64 -2.03 -8.29
N ARG A 309 8.19 -1.44 -7.20
CA ARG A 309 8.91 -1.29 -5.94
C ARG A 309 7.90 -1.15 -4.82
N ASP A 310 8.35 -1.34 -3.59
CA ASP A 310 7.46 -1.09 -2.46
C ASP A 310 7.19 0.40 -2.26
N GLY A 311 6.09 0.73 -1.59
CA GLY A 311 6.00 2.01 -0.89
C GLY A 311 6.84 1.89 0.38
N LEU A 312 6.19 2.03 1.53
CA LEU A 312 6.69 1.53 2.80
C LEU A 312 6.04 0.15 3.05
N PRO A 313 6.79 -0.95 3.05
CA PRO A 313 6.25 -2.27 3.37
C PRO A 313 5.65 -2.25 4.78
N ASN A 314 4.36 -2.59 4.94
CA ASN A 314 3.68 -2.55 6.24
C ASN A 314 4.38 -3.41 7.32
N VAL A 315 5.06 -4.49 6.94
CA VAL A 315 5.78 -5.35 7.87
C VAL A 315 6.91 -4.61 8.60
N ILE A 316 7.53 -3.60 7.99
CA ILE A 316 8.61 -2.83 8.63
C ILE A 316 8.08 -2.12 9.88
N PRO A 317 7.10 -1.22 9.80
CA PRO A 317 6.54 -0.59 10.99
C PRO A 317 5.77 -1.58 11.88
N GLU A 318 5.23 -2.70 11.36
CA GLU A 318 4.68 -3.77 12.20
C GLU A 318 5.76 -4.40 13.09
N ALA A 319 6.93 -4.74 12.54
CA ALA A 319 8.08 -5.27 13.28
C ALA A 319 8.64 -4.24 14.28
N MET A 320 8.82 -3.00 13.85
CA MET A 320 9.25 -1.89 14.71
C MET A 320 8.27 -1.70 15.88
N SER A 321 6.95 -1.82 15.63
CA SER A 321 5.93 -1.62 16.67
C SER A 321 6.07 -2.61 17.82
N ILE A 322 6.44 -3.86 17.54
CA ILE A 322 6.61 -4.88 18.57
C ILE A 322 8.04 -4.93 19.10
N GLY A 323 8.97 -4.12 18.57
CA GLY A 323 10.35 -4.05 19.03
C GLY A 323 11.29 -5.06 18.38
N VAL A 324 10.94 -5.62 17.22
CA VAL A 324 11.84 -6.39 16.36
C VAL A 324 12.77 -5.43 15.63
N LEU A 325 14.07 -5.74 15.62
CA LEU A 325 15.07 -4.94 14.91
C LEU A 325 14.85 -5.06 13.41
N VAL A 326 15.14 -4.00 12.65
CA VAL A 326 14.97 -4.01 11.19
C VAL A 326 16.29 -3.71 10.52
N ILE A 327 16.66 -4.55 9.55
CA ILE A 327 17.75 -4.29 8.61
C ILE A 327 17.16 -4.32 7.21
N THR A 328 17.37 -3.26 6.43
CA THR A 328 16.72 -3.08 5.13
C THR A 328 17.69 -2.63 4.05
N SER A 329 17.33 -2.88 2.79
CA SER A 329 17.96 -2.21 1.66
C SER A 329 17.54 -0.73 1.58
N PRO A 330 18.35 0.15 0.98
CA PRO A 330 18.05 1.57 0.78
C PRO A 330 17.11 1.79 -0.43
N VAL A 331 16.17 0.87 -0.67
CA VAL A 331 15.32 0.89 -1.85
C VAL A 331 13.89 1.26 -1.48
N ALA A 332 13.28 2.08 -2.33
CA ALA A 332 11.91 2.55 -2.17
C ALA A 332 11.74 3.41 -0.90
N ALA A 333 10.58 3.40 -0.23
CA ALA A 333 10.35 4.25 0.94
C ALA A 333 10.76 3.61 2.28
N THR A 334 11.62 2.58 2.27
CA THR A 334 12.09 1.93 3.50
C THR A 334 12.86 2.90 4.39
N THR A 335 13.65 3.79 3.78
CA THR A 335 14.46 4.82 4.44
C THR A 335 13.65 5.98 5.00
N GLU A 336 12.33 6.03 4.77
CA GLU A 336 11.45 6.96 5.49
C GLU A 336 11.21 6.51 6.94
N ALA A 337 11.27 5.19 7.18
CA ALA A 337 11.08 4.59 8.50
C ALA A 337 12.40 4.14 9.14
N ILE A 338 13.38 3.76 8.31
CA ILE A 338 14.69 3.27 8.75
C ILE A 338 15.78 4.29 8.43
N ASP A 339 16.14 5.02 9.46
CA ASP A 339 17.33 5.88 9.54
C ASP A 339 18.49 5.07 10.15
N ASP A 340 19.59 4.98 9.40
CA ASP A 340 20.70 4.05 9.67
C ASP A 340 21.41 4.38 11.00
N GLY A 341 21.52 3.38 11.87
CA GLY A 341 22.09 3.54 13.22
C GLY A 341 21.19 4.29 14.21
N VAL A 342 19.98 4.69 13.79
CA VAL A 342 19.00 5.40 14.61
C VAL A 342 17.76 4.55 14.87
N THR A 343 17.04 4.13 13.84
CA THR A 343 15.79 3.34 13.92
C THR A 343 15.91 1.94 13.32
N GLY A 344 17.02 1.65 12.64
CA GLY A 344 17.39 0.33 12.16
C GLY A 344 18.78 0.39 11.52
N LEU A 345 19.10 -0.58 10.68
CA LEU A 345 20.32 -0.55 9.87
C LEU A 345 19.99 -0.65 8.39
N VAL A 346 20.82 0.00 7.57
CA VAL A 346 20.66 0.02 6.11
C VAL A 346 21.89 -0.59 5.46
N ALA A 347 21.67 -1.53 4.53
CA ALA A 347 22.74 -2.16 3.77
C ALA A 347 22.35 -2.33 2.30
N ALA A 348 23.23 -1.94 1.37
CA ALA A 348 22.97 -2.08 -0.06
C ALA A 348 22.91 -3.56 -0.46
N VAL A 349 22.07 -3.91 -1.43
CA VAL A 349 21.80 -5.32 -1.83
C VAL A 349 22.98 -6.01 -2.53
N ASP A 350 23.91 -5.22 -3.05
CA ASP A 350 25.17 -5.64 -3.68
C ASP A 350 26.34 -5.73 -2.69
N ALA A 351 26.17 -5.21 -1.47
CA ALA A 351 27.19 -5.20 -0.42
C ALA A 351 26.89 -6.24 0.67
N THR A 352 26.95 -7.53 0.31
CA THR A 352 26.64 -8.66 1.21
C THR A 352 27.39 -8.60 2.55
N ASP A 353 28.67 -8.19 2.55
CA ASP A 353 29.49 -8.08 3.76
C ASP A 353 28.94 -7.02 4.75
N ASN A 354 28.29 -5.97 4.25
CA ASN A 354 27.66 -4.95 5.09
C ASN A 354 26.43 -5.53 5.82
N TRP A 355 25.68 -6.44 5.19
CA TRP A 355 24.58 -7.14 5.86
C TRP A 355 25.08 -8.06 6.97
N VAL A 356 26.14 -8.83 6.71
CA VAL A 356 26.77 -9.70 7.71
C VAL A 356 27.24 -8.87 8.90
N THR A 357 27.97 -7.78 8.64
CA THR A 357 28.47 -6.85 9.68
C THR A 357 27.32 -6.27 10.49
N ALA A 358 26.24 -5.84 9.84
CA ALA A 358 25.06 -5.30 10.51
C ALA A 358 24.39 -6.35 11.43
N LEU A 359 24.29 -7.60 10.96
CA LEU A 359 23.71 -8.72 11.70
C LEU A 359 24.56 -9.12 12.92
N GLU A 360 25.89 -9.19 12.77
CA GLU A 360 26.80 -9.43 13.89
C GLU A 360 26.73 -8.33 14.94
N ARG A 361 26.65 -7.06 14.51
CA ARG A 361 26.50 -5.91 15.42
C ARG A 361 25.23 -6.04 16.25
N VAL A 362 24.07 -6.27 15.63
CA VAL A 362 22.82 -6.41 16.39
C VAL A 362 22.77 -7.72 17.20
N GLN A 363 23.53 -8.75 16.83
CA GLN A 363 23.65 -9.96 17.63
C GLN A 363 24.41 -9.71 18.95
N ARG A 364 25.50 -8.93 18.90
CA ARG A 364 26.45 -8.78 20.03
C ARG A 364 26.28 -7.51 20.86
N ASP A 365 25.73 -6.43 20.28
CA ASP A 365 25.61 -5.12 20.93
C ASP A 365 24.16 -4.86 21.39
N ASP A 366 23.88 -5.23 22.64
CA ASP A 366 22.58 -5.00 23.27
C ASP A 366 22.24 -3.51 23.43
N VAL A 367 23.24 -2.65 23.62
CA VAL A 367 23.04 -1.21 23.78
C VAL A 367 22.56 -0.60 22.47
N LEU A 368 23.20 -0.98 21.36
CA LEU A 368 22.76 -0.60 20.02
C LEU A 368 21.36 -1.16 19.74
N ALA A 369 21.12 -2.45 19.97
CA ALA A 369 19.83 -3.07 19.73
C ALA A 369 18.69 -2.37 20.49
N GLU A 370 18.91 -2.06 21.77
CA GLU A 370 17.94 -1.34 22.60
C GLU A 370 17.66 0.06 22.04
N LYS A 371 18.73 0.82 21.70
CA LYS A 371 18.60 2.14 21.08
C LYS A 371 17.77 2.09 19.79
N LEU A 372 18.09 1.17 18.88
CA LEU A 372 17.42 1.04 17.59
C LEU A 372 15.92 0.74 17.77
N ARG A 373 15.57 -0.25 18.59
CA ARG A 373 14.17 -0.66 18.75
C ARG A 373 13.31 0.38 19.46
N LEU A 374 13.88 1.15 20.40
CA LEU A 374 13.16 2.24 21.08
C LEU A 374 12.90 3.42 20.14
N ASN A 375 13.89 3.83 19.37
CA ASN A 375 13.72 4.89 18.37
C ASN A 375 12.75 4.46 17.27
N ALA A 376 12.85 3.21 16.81
CA ALA A 376 11.91 2.63 15.86
C ALA A 376 10.47 2.67 16.38
N ARG A 377 10.28 2.28 17.64
CA ARG A 377 8.98 2.35 18.30
C ARG A 377 8.44 3.78 18.33
N HIS A 378 9.27 4.75 18.72
CA HIS A 378 8.88 6.16 18.74
C HIS A 378 8.47 6.67 17.34
N TRP A 379 9.20 6.27 16.29
CA TRP A 379 8.84 6.60 14.91
C TRP A 379 7.46 6.04 14.55
N VAL A 380 7.17 4.77 14.89
CA VAL A 380 5.87 4.13 14.64
C VAL A 380 4.73 4.87 15.34
N GLU A 381 4.90 5.24 16.61
CA GLU A 381 3.89 5.98 17.38
C GLU A 381 3.53 7.32 16.73
N GLY A 382 4.51 8.01 16.14
CA GLY A 382 4.30 9.26 15.42
C GLY A 382 3.69 9.11 14.02
N ASN A 383 4.03 8.02 13.31
CA ASN A 383 3.85 7.95 11.85
C ASN A 383 2.94 6.82 11.35
N PHE A 384 2.73 5.76 12.14
CA PHE A 384 2.03 4.54 11.71
C PHE A 384 0.84 4.17 12.61
N ASP A 385 0.16 5.18 13.13
CA ASP A 385 -1.10 5.04 13.90
C ASP A 385 -2.31 5.33 12.98
N ALA A 386 -3.23 4.36 12.86
CA ALA A 386 -4.36 4.45 11.95
C ALA A 386 -5.34 5.56 12.35
N HIS A 387 -5.53 5.84 13.64
CA HIS A 387 -6.45 6.87 14.12
C HIS A 387 -5.89 8.28 13.88
N ARG A 388 -4.59 8.48 14.12
CA ARG A 388 -3.90 9.75 13.83
C ARG A 388 -3.89 10.04 12.32
N ASN A 389 -3.57 9.05 11.50
CA ASN A 389 -3.54 9.21 10.05
C ASN A 389 -4.95 9.38 9.47
N ALA A 390 -5.96 8.67 10.00
CA ALA A 390 -7.36 8.92 9.66
C ALA A 390 -7.83 10.32 10.08
N ALA A 391 -7.34 10.86 11.21
CA ALA A 391 -7.64 12.24 11.58
C ALA A 391 -7.12 13.23 10.55
N LYS A 392 -5.86 13.07 10.08
CA LYS A 392 -5.28 13.90 9.01
C LYS A 392 -6.11 13.83 7.73
N LEU A 393 -6.50 12.62 7.31
CA LEU A 393 -7.36 12.42 6.14
C LEU A 393 -8.74 13.06 6.31
N HIS A 394 -9.34 12.95 7.51
CA HIS A 394 -10.63 13.58 7.81
C HIS A 394 -10.55 15.11 7.80
N GLU A 395 -9.41 15.73 8.15
CA GLU A 395 -9.27 17.18 7.96
C GLU A 395 -9.21 17.56 6.47
N ARG A 396 -8.53 16.76 5.62
CA ARG A 396 -8.55 16.97 4.16
C ARG A 396 -9.96 16.81 3.58
N PHE A 397 -10.66 15.74 3.99
CA PHE A 397 -12.10 15.70 4.28
C PHE A 397 -12.81 17.06 4.23
N LYS A 398 -12.76 17.73 5.37
CA LYS A 398 -13.55 18.93 5.64
C LYS A 398 -13.17 20.09 4.73
N GLU A 399 -11.88 20.31 4.50
CA GLU A 399 -11.40 21.37 3.59
C GLU A 399 -11.90 21.14 2.15
N ALA A 400 -11.86 19.90 1.70
CA ALA A 400 -12.38 19.46 0.41
C ALA A 400 -13.91 19.35 0.36
N MET A 401 -14.64 19.69 1.42
CA MET A 401 -16.09 19.86 1.38
C MET A 401 -16.50 21.33 1.60
N ALA A 402 -15.61 22.18 2.12
CA ALA A 402 -15.88 23.58 2.40
C ALA A 402 -15.59 24.52 1.21
N GLY A 403 -14.63 24.18 0.35
CA GLY A 403 -14.37 24.92 -0.90
C GLY A 403 -15.36 24.64 -2.02
#